data_AF-A0A4R5WWL5-F1
#
_entry.id   AF-A0A4R5WWL5-F1
#
_cell.length_a   1.000
_cell.length_b   1.000
_cell.length_c   1.000
_cell.angle_alpha   90.00
_cell.angle_beta   90.00
_cell.angle_gamma   90.00
#
_symmetry.space_group_name_H-M   'P 1'
#
loop_
_entity.id
_entity.type
_entity.pdbx_description
1 polymer ?
#
loop_
_entity_poly.entity_id
_entity_poly.type
_entity_poly.pdbx_seq_one_letter_code
_entity_poly.pdbx_strand_id
1 'polypeptide(L)'
;MRWVLGVLGTAAVLGSLFGLTLPLSLHVVDRSGSPIACGTAFHPDQRRAAREDTVNQELHNSFGAPYESSDYGAQCGALISARRGVAAHVMAFGAALLGITCLLGFGVRSDAVFSPRSGGLPTPRRDPKPAPATVASCDDLHKALSTIGIRVQH
;
A
#
# COMPACT_ATOMS: atom_id res chain seq x y z
N MET A 1 -13.54 16.33 0.00
CA MET A 1 -12.26 16.05 0.68
C MET A 1 -11.79 14.60 0.60
N ARG A 2 -12.67 13.59 0.70
CA ARG A 2 -12.28 12.16 0.58
C ARG A 2 -11.45 11.80 -0.67
N TRP A 3 -11.80 12.36 -1.82
CA TRP A 3 -11.06 12.09 -3.06
C TRP A 3 -9.63 12.66 -3.03
N VAL A 4 -9.42 13.79 -2.36
CA VAL A 4 -8.09 14.39 -2.18
C VAL A 4 -7.20 13.49 -1.31
N LEU A 5 -7.75 12.92 -0.22
CA LEU A 5 -7.03 11.97 0.63
C LEU A 5 -6.63 10.71 -0.14
N GLY A 6 -7.53 10.18 -0.97
CA GLY A 6 -7.25 9.05 -1.85
C GLY A 6 -6.13 9.34 -2.85
N VAL A 7 -6.20 10.46 -3.57
CA VAL A 7 -5.15 10.87 -4.53
C VAL A 7 -3.81 11.06 -3.82
N LEU A 8 -3.77 11.78 -2.70
CA LEU A 8 -2.53 12.01 -1.94
C LEU A 8 -1.93 10.69 -1.45
N GLY A 9 -2.77 9.78 -0.93
CA GLY A 9 -2.34 8.47 -0.48
C GLY A 9 -1.77 7.61 -1.61
N THR A 10 -2.44 7.56 -2.76
CA THR A 10 -1.91 6.84 -3.94
C THR A 10 -0.59 7.43 -4.44
N ALA A 11 -0.49 8.76 -4.51
CA ALA A 11 0.71 9.45 -4.96
C ALA A 11 1.90 9.19 -4.02
N ALA A 12 1.66 9.19 -2.70
CA ALA A 12 2.69 8.88 -1.71
C ALA A 12 3.19 7.43 -1.84
N VAL A 13 2.29 6.46 -2.00
CA VAL A 13 2.67 5.05 -2.17
C VAL A 13 3.45 4.85 -3.48
N LEU A 14 2.93 5.35 -4.60
CA LEU A 14 3.59 5.24 -5.90
C LEU A 14 4.94 5.96 -5.91
N GLY A 15 5.01 7.16 -5.32
CA GLY A 15 6.25 7.92 -5.17
C GLY A 15 7.29 7.20 -4.31
N SER A 16 6.86 6.53 -3.24
CA SER A 16 7.75 5.70 -2.40
C SER A 16 8.31 4.50 -3.18
N LEU A 17 7.45 3.76 -3.89
CA LEU A 17 7.89 2.64 -4.73
C LEU A 17 8.86 3.11 -5.82
N PHE A 18 8.51 4.20 -6.52
CA PHE A 18 9.37 4.77 -7.55
C PHE A 18 10.72 5.22 -6.96
N GLY A 19 10.69 5.88 -5.80
CA GLY A 19 11.89 6.30 -5.07
C GLY A 19 12.84 5.14 -4.73
N LEU A 20 12.32 3.95 -4.45
CA LEU A 20 13.14 2.77 -4.17
C LEU A 20 13.80 2.17 -5.43
N THR A 21 13.23 2.41 -6.62
CA THR A 21 13.78 1.91 -7.90
C THR A 21 14.88 2.78 -8.47
N LEU A 22 14.99 4.04 -8.03
CA LEU A 22 16.02 4.94 -8.52
C LEU A 22 17.42 4.42 -8.19
N PRO A 23 18.39 4.51 -9.10
CA PRO A 23 19.76 4.10 -8.84
C PRO A 23 20.37 4.98 -7.74
N LEU A 24 21.18 4.35 -6.90
CA LEU A 24 21.95 4.97 -5.85
C LEU A 24 23.42 4.90 -6.21
N SER A 25 24.10 6.03 -6.09
CA SER A 25 25.55 6.13 -6.24
C SER A 25 26.12 6.93 -5.09
N LEU A 26 27.34 6.58 -4.69
CA LEU A 26 28.10 7.36 -3.73
C LEU A 26 28.54 8.68 -4.36
N HIS A 27 28.76 9.71 -3.52
CA HIS A 27 29.25 11.02 -3.97
C HIS A 27 30.75 11.00 -4.30
N VAL A 28 31.45 9.92 -3.95
CA VAL A 28 32.84 9.67 -4.31
C VAL A 28 32.93 8.98 -5.67
N VAL A 29 34.00 9.31 -6.38
CA VAL A 29 34.31 8.76 -7.70
C VAL A 29 35.40 7.70 -7.60
N ASP A 30 35.33 6.70 -8.47
CA ASP A 30 36.41 5.75 -8.68
C ASP A 30 37.59 6.41 -9.41
N ARG A 31 38.66 5.63 -9.61
CA ARG A 31 39.86 6.11 -10.33
C ARG A 31 39.63 6.45 -11.80
N SER A 32 38.52 6.02 -12.39
CA SER A 32 38.11 6.39 -13.75
C SER A 32 37.28 7.69 -13.78
N GLY A 33 37.00 8.29 -12.61
CA GLY A 33 36.15 9.47 -12.47
C GLY A 33 34.65 9.15 -12.50
N SER A 34 34.27 7.87 -12.49
CA SER A 34 32.86 7.45 -12.43
C SER A 34 32.39 7.35 -10.99
N PRO A 35 31.17 7.80 -10.64
CA PRO A 35 30.62 7.58 -9.31
C PRO A 35 30.47 6.09 -9.03
N ILE A 36 30.73 5.70 -7.77
CA ILE A 36 30.61 4.30 -7.33
C ILE A 36 29.12 3.96 -7.21
N ALA A 37 28.63 3.06 -8.06
CA ALA A 37 27.24 2.61 -8.04
C ALA A 37 26.99 1.62 -6.89
N CYS A 38 25.90 1.82 -6.16
CA CYS A 38 25.43 0.97 -5.06
C CYS A 38 24.19 0.13 -5.44
N GLY A 39 23.79 0.17 -6.72
CA GLY A 39 22.56 -0.47 -7.22
C GLY A 39 21.31 0.36 -6.91
N THR A 40 20.25 -0.29 -6.47
CA THR A 40 18.97 0.35 -6.09
C THR A 40 18.60 -0.04 -4.66
N ALA A 41 17.58 0.61 -4.08
CA ALA A 41 17.14 0.23 -2.75
C ALA A 41 16.47 -1.16 -2.71
N PHE A 42 15.96 -1.66 -3.84
CA PHE A 42 15.43 -3.03 -3.95
C PHE A 42 16.52 -4.06 -4.24
N HIS A 43 17.41 -3.76 -5.18
CA HIS A 43 18.54 -4.60 -5.55
C HIS A 43 19.84 -3.89 -5.16
N PRO A 44 20.31 -4.09 -3.91
CA PRO A 44 21.59 -3.56 -3.49
C PRO A 44 22.71 -4.28 -4.25
N ASP A 45 23.63 -3.53 -4.84
CA ASP A 45 24.85 -4.06 -5.43
C ASP A 45 26.05 -3.37 -4.81
N GLN A 46 26.81 -4.12 -4.02
CA GLN A 46 28.03 -3.64 -3.34
C GLN A 46 29.30 -4.20 -3.98
N ARG A 47 29.19 -4.96 -5.07
CA ARG A 47 30.35 -5.64 -5.68
C ARG A 47 31.38 -4.64 -6.19
N ARG A 48 30.93 -3.52 -6.76
CA ARG A 48 31.83 -2.45 -7.24
C ARG A 48 32.49 -1.72 -6.08
N ALA A 49 31.73 -1.37 -5.04
CA ALA A 49 32.25 -0.75 -3.83
C ALA A 49 33.30 -1.62 -3.13
N ALA A 50 33.01 -2.91 -2.89
CA ALA A 50 33.94 -3.84 -2.25
C ALA A 50 35.23 -4.06 -3.05
N ARG A 51 35.16 -4.01 -4.39
CA ARG A 51 36.35 -4.07 -5.25
C ARG A 51 37.23 -2.83 -5.06
N GLU A 52 36.63 -1.64 -5.07
CA GLU A 52 37.37 -0.39 -4.85
C GLU A 52 37.96 -0.35 -3.43
N ASP A 53 37.25 -0.85 -2.42
CA ASP A 53 37.75 -0.96 -1.04
C ASP A 53 38.99 -1.85 -0.97
N THR A 54 38.97 -3.02 -1.64
CA THR A 54 40.10 -3.95 -1.68
C THR A 54 41.32 -3.30 -2.34
N VAL A 55 41.10 -2.66 -3.50
CA VAL A 55 42.18 -1.96 -4.23
C VAL A 55 42.74 -0.81 -3.40
N ASN A 56 41.89 -0.05 -2.73
CA ASN A 56 42.34 1.07 -1.91
C ASN A 56 43.11 0.58 -0.68
N GLN A 57 42.68 -0.52 -0.08
CA GLN A 57 43.39 -1.19 1.02
C GLN A 57 44.76 -1.72 0.58
N GLU A 58 44.87 -2.36 -0.59
CA GLU A 58 46.15 -2.81 -1.13
C GLU A 58 47.13 -1.65 -1.36
N LEU A 59 46.64 -0.52 -1.87
CA LEU A 59 47.46 0.67 -2.06
C LEU A 59 47.85 1.33 -0.73
N HIS A 60 46.94 1.38 0.25
CA HIS A 60 47.28 1.80 1.60
C HIS A 60 48.40 0.94 2.20
N ASN A 61 48.31 -0.38 2.04
CA ASN A 61 49.33 -1.32 2.55
C ASN A 61 50.67 -1.19 1.80
N SER A 62 50.65 -0.86 0.51
CA SER A 62 51.86 -0.80 -0.32
C SER A 62 52.57 0.56 -0.29
N PHE A 63 51.81 1.65 -0.25
CA PHE A 63 52.32 3.01 -0.40
C PHE A 63 52.07 3.89 0.84
N GLY A 64 51.31 3.39 1.83
CA GLY A 64 51.11 4.04 3.12
C GLY A 64 50.06 5.15 3.14
N ALA A 65 50.31 6.16 3.97
CA ALA A 65 49.41 7.26 4.30
C ALA A 65 48.77 8.07 3.14
N PRO A 66 49.32 8.19 1.91
CA PRO A 66 48.63 8.90 0.84
C PRO A 66 47.34 8.21 0.34
N TYR A 67 47.11 6.94 0.68
CA TYR A 67 45.89 6.22 0.32
C TYR A 67 45.08 5.96 1.58
N GLU A 68 44.04 6.72 1.86
CA GLU A 68 43.22 6.53 3.07
C GLU A 68 42.37 5.25 2.96
N SER A 69 42.29 4.46 4.03
CA SER A 69 41.42 3.27 4.06
C SER A 69 39.96 3.69 3.89
N SER A 70 39.32 3.18 2.84
CA SER A 70 37.90 3.47 2.55
C SER A 70 37.05 2.23 2.79
N ASP A 71 35.83 2.47 3.27
CA ASP A 71 34.76 1.47 3.37
C ASP A 71 33.54 1.97 2.60
N TYR A 72 33.63 1.92 1.28
CA TYR A 72 32.55 2.26 0.36
C TYR A 72 31.39 1.25 0.47
N GLY A 73 31.66 0.00 0.84
CA GLY A 73 30.65 -1.01 1.13
C GLY A 73 29.69 -0.58 2.24
N ALA A 74 30.21 -0.17 3.40
CA ALA A 74 29.40 0.33 4.52
C ALA A 74 28.65 1.62 4.16
N GLN A 75 29.30 2.53 3.42
CA GLN A 75 28.66 3.76 2.95
C GLN A 75 27.49 3.49 2.00
N CYS A 76 27.63 2.56 1.05
CA CYS A 76 26.52 2.10 0.21
C CYS A 76 25.40 1.50 1.06
N GLY A 77 25.73 0.69 2.07
CA GLY A 77 24.76 0.11 3.00
C GLY A 77 23.97 1.17 3.77
N ALA A 78 24.63 2.20 4.28
CA ALA A 78 24.01 3.32 4.99
C ALA A 78 23.09 4.14 4.08
N LEU A 79 23.48 4.36 2.82
CA LEU A 79 22.67 5.09 1.85
C LEU A 79 21.38 4.32 1.50
N ILE A 80 21.49 3.01 1.31
CA ILE A 80 20.35 2.13 1.02
C ILE A 80 19.40 2.07 2.21
N SER A 81 19.92 1.93 3.44
CA SER A 81 19.09 1.88 4.65
C SER A 81 18.37 3.20 4.90
N ALA A 82 19.04 4.35 4.70
CA ALA A 82 18.43 5.67 4.79
C ALA A 82 17.27 5.82 3.79
N ARG A 83 17.48 5.42 2.52
CA ARG A 83 16.42 5.51 1.51
C ARG A 83 15.24 4.60 1.83
N ARG A 84 15.50 3.36 2.26
CA ARG A 84 14.44 2.43 2.71
C ARG A 84 13.67 3.01 3.89
N GLY A 85 14.36 3.65 4.84
CA GLY A 85 13.75 4.34 5.97
C GLY A 85 12.79 5.44 5.52
N VAL A 86 13.24 6.37 4.67
CA VAL A 86 12.38 7.44 4.14
C VAL A 86 11.19 6.87 3.37
N ALA A 87 11.44 5.91 2.48
CA ALA A 87 10.39 5.26 1.69
C ALA A 87 9.35 4.56 2.58
N ALA A 88 9.77 3.89 3.66
CA ALA A 88 8.87 3.23 4.60
C ALA A 88 7.95 4.22 5.30
N HIS A 89 8.46 5.39 5.74
CA HIS A 89 7.63 6.42 6.36
C HIS A 89 6.60 7.00 5.38
N VAL A 90 7.03 7.31 4.15
CA VAL A 90 6.13 7.82 3.10
C VAL A 90 5.08 6.79 2.71
N MET A 91 5.48 5.52 2.58
CA MET A 91 4.56 4.42 2.28
C MET A 91 3.54 4.23 3.41
N ALA A 92 3.98 4.22 4.67
CA ALA A 92 3.09 4.07 5.83
C ALA A 92 2.07 5.20 5.91
N PHE A 93 2.52 6.45 5.71
CA PHE A 93 1.63 7.61 5.67
C PHE A 93 0.63 7.52 4.50
N GLY A 94 1.10 7.20 3.29
CA GLY A 94 0.23 7.04 2.12
C GLY A 94 -0.79 5.91 2.28
N ALA A 95 -0.38 4.77 2.82
CA ALA A 95 -1.24 3.64 3.12
C ALA A 95 -2.28 3.96 4.18
N ALA A 96 -1.92 4.71 5.23
CA ALA A 96 -2.87 5.18 6.25
C ALA A 96 -3.94 6.09 5.63
N LEU A 97 -3.56 7.04 4.77
CA LEU A 97 -4.50 7.90 4.05
C LEU A 97 -5.45 7.11 3.14
N LEU A 98 -4.93 6.10 2.44
CA LEU A 98 -5.76 5.20 1.63
C LEU A 98 -6.72 4.38 2.49
N GLY A 99 -6.24 3.82 3.60
CA GLY A 99 -7.05 3.07 4.56
C GLY A 99 -8.20 3.91 5.11
N ILE A 100 -7.92 5.15 5.53
CA ILE A 100 -8.96 6.09 5.99
C ILE A 100 -9.95 6.39 4.87
N THR A 101 -9.46 6.62 3.64
CA THR A 101 -10.34 6.88 2.48
C THR A 101 -11.26 5.69 2.19
N CYS A 102 -10.74 4.46 2.28
CA CYS A 102 -11.53 3.24 2.15
C CYS A 102 -12.53 3.07 3.30
N LEU A 103 -12.15 3.30 4.55
CA LEU A 103 -13.07 3.19 5.69
C LEU A 103 -14.23 4.20 5.59
N LEU A 104 -13.95 5.44 5.19
CA LEU A 104 -15.00 6.42 4.89
C LEU A 104 -15.83 5.97 3.68
N GLY A 105 -15.17 5.38 2.67
CA GLY A 105 -15.72 4.68 1.50
C GLY A 105 -16.82 3.68 1.83
N PHE A 106 -16.43 2.66 2.59
CA PHE A 106 -17.20 1.47 2.89
C PHE A 106 -18.09 1.59 4.13
N GLY A 107 -17.76 2.47 5.08
CA GLY A 107 -18.57 2.72 6.28
C GLY A 107 -19.99 3.22 5.98
N VAL A 108 -20.21 3.84 4.81
CA VAL A 108 -21.57 4.23 4.35
C VAL A 108 -22.39 3.03 3.85
N ARG A 109 -21.75 1.88 3.59
CA ARG A 109 -22.39 0.67 3.05
C ARG A 109 -22.59 -0.43 4.11
N SER A 110 -22.03 -0.28 5.30
CA SER A 110 -22.06 -1.30 6.37
C SER A 110 -23.22 -1.14 7.36
N ASP A 111 -24.04 -0.09 7.28
CA ASP A 111 -25.24 0.06 8.13
C ASP A 111 -26.45 -0.76 7.64
N ALA A 112 -26.30 -1.53 6.57
CA ALA A 112 -27.31 -2.48 6.15
C ALA A 112 -27.08 -3.85 6.83
N VAL A 113 -27.89 -4.10 7.86
CA VAL A 113 -28.22 -5.42 8.44
C VAL A 113 -27.21 -5.96 9.46
N PHE A 114 -27.28 -5.41 10.67
CA PHE A 114 -27.23 -6.24 11.88
C PHE A 114 -28.54 -6.04 12.64
N SER A 115 -29.56 -6.82 12.27
CA SER A 115 -30.77 -6.95 13.10
C SER A 115 -30.56 -8.16 14.00
N PRO A 116 -30.35 -7.99 15.32
CA PRO A 116 -30.37 -9.13 16.23
C PRO A 116 -31.81 -9.62 16.29
N ARG A 117 -32.09 -10.75 15.63
CA ARG A 117 -33.34 -11.49 15.78
C ARG A 117 -33.38 -12.09 17.18
N SER A 118 -33.84 -11.29 18.15
CA SER A 118 -34.23 -11.74 19.48
C SER A 118 -35.47 -12.64 19.34
N GLY A 119 -35.28 -13.96 19.40
CA GLY A 119 -36.33 -14.88 19.83
C GLY A 119 -36.61 -14.62 21.31
N GLY A 120 -37.82 -14.67 21.85
CA GLY A 120 -39.03 -15.37 21.46
C GLY A 120 -39.58 -16.01 22.74
N LEU A 121 -40.71 -15.51 23.25
CA LEU A 121 -41.57 -16.26 24.17
C LEU A 121 -43.03 -15.75 24.01
N PRO A 122 -44.01 -16.61 23.68
CA PRO A 122 -45.40 -16.20 23.45
C PRO A 122 -46.26 -16.40 24.71
N THR A 123 -47.08 -15.41 25.05
CA THR A 123 -48.21 -15.56 25.98
C THR A 123 -49.52 -15.70 25.18
N PRO A 124 -50.42 -16.65 25.52
CA PRO A 124 -51.65 -16.87 24.76
C PRO A 124 -52.82 -16.11 25.37
N ARG A 125 -53.56 -15.33 24.56
CA ARG A 125 -54.96 -14.99 24.88
C ARG A 125 -55.81 -14.86 23.60
N ARG A 126 -56.61 -15.90 23.41
CA ARG A 126 -57.88 -16.07 22.64
C ARG A 126 -58.87 -14.92 22.87
N ASP A 127 -59.78 -14.46 22.00
CA ASP A 127 -60.40 -14.90 20.71
C ASP A 127 -61.07 -13.62 20.04
N PRO A 128 -62.02 -13.68 19.07
CA PRO A 128 -61.89 -13.99 17.64
C PRO A 128 -62.61 -12.96 16.71
N LYS A 129 -62.26 -12.85 15.41
CA LYS A 129 -63.20 -12.74 14.25
C LYS A 129 -62.43 -12.73 12.91
N PRO A 130 -62.94 -13.32 11.80
CA PRO A 130 -62.11 -13.82 10.71
C PRO A 130 -62.14 -12.95 9.43
N ALA A 131 -61.27 -13.38 8.51
CA ALA A 131 -61.37 -13.37 7.03
C ALA A 131 -60.30 -12.51 6.31
N PRO A 132 -59.96 -12.85 5.05
CA PRO A 132 -58.61 -13.18 4.59
C PRO A 132 -58.03 -11.98 3.78
N ALA A 133 -56.78 -11.90 3.37
CA ALA A 133 -56.11 -12.82 2.46
C ALA A 133 -54.65 -12.36 2.23
N THR A 134 -53.79 -13.36 2.01
CA THR A 134 -52.75 -13.40 0.95
C THR A 134 -51.78 -12.23 0.85
N VAL A 135 -50.57 -12.47 1.38
CA VAL A 135 -49.26 -12.28 0.74
C VAL A 135 -49.33 -11.63 -0.65
N ALA A 136 -49.13 -10.32 -0.73
CA ALA A 136 -48.84 -9.61 -1.98
C ALA A 136 -47.33 -9.39 -2.09
N SER A 137 -46.56 -10.48 -2.24
CA SER A 137 -45.10 -10.42 -2.45
C SER A 137 -44.69 -10.61 -3.91
N CYS A 138 -45.65 -10.72 -4.84
CA CYS A 138 -45.38 -10.86 -6.27
C CYS A 138 -45.65 -9.58 -7.09
N ASP A 139 -46.56 -8.70 -6.63
CA ASP A 139 -46.88 -7.46 -7.35
C ASP A 139 -45.74 -6.43 -7.33
N ASP A 140 -44.99 -6.38 -6.23
CA ASP A 140 -43.82 -5.49 -6.12
C ASP A 140 -42.65 -5.91 -7.01
N LEU A 141 -42.53 -7.22 -7.32
CA LEU A 141 -41.48 -7.71 -8.22
C LEU A 141 -41.76 -7.34 -9.67
N HIS A 142 -43.03 -7.40 -10.10
CA HIS A 142 -43.42 -7.00 -11.46
C HIS A 142 -43.33 -5.47 -11.66
N LYS A 143 -43.63 -4.69 -10.62
CA LYS A 143 -43.48 -3.23 -10.63
C LYS A 143 -42.01 -2.78 -10.61
N ALA A 144 -41.14 -3.52 -9.92
CA ALA A 144 -39.69 -3.32 -9.95
C ALA A 144 -39.11 -3.72 -11.33
N LEU A 145 -39.59 -4.81 -11.93
CA LEU A 145 -39.18 -5.28 -13.25
C LEU A 145 -39.72 -4.41 -14.40
N SER A 146 -40.87 -3.75 -14.27
CA SER A 146 -41.34 -2.80 -15.30
C SER A 146 -40.55 -1.49 -15.31
N THR A 147 -39.92 -1.14 -14.19
CA THR A 147 -39.06 0.05 -14.07
C THR A 147 -37.66 -0.20 -14.64
N ILE A 148 -37.22 -1.45 -14.61
CA ILE A 148 -35.93 -1.91 -15.12
C ILE A 148 -36.24 -2.70 -16.40
N GLY A 149 -36.36 -2.02 -17.54
CA GLY A 149 -36.79 -2.58 -18.83
C GLY A 149 -36.00 -3.80 -19.33
N ILE A 150 -36.21 -4.95 -18.71
CA ILE A 150 -35.61 -6.25 -19.05
C ILE A 150 -36.79 -7.16 -19.42
N ARG A 151 -37.03 -7.31 -20.73
CA ARG A 151 -37.89 -8.37 -21.23
C ARG A 151 -37.11 -9.68 -21.16
N VAL A 152 -37.54 -10.61 -20.32
CA VAL A 152 -37.13 -12.02 -20.40
C VAL A 152 -37.95 -12.63 -21.54
N GLN A 153 -37.32 -12.91 -22.67
CA GLN A 153 -37.93 -13.73 -23.72
C GLN A 153 -37.82 -15.20 -23.31
N HIS A 154 -38.94 -15.91 -23.34
CA HIS A 154 -39.01 -17.37 -23.44
C HIS A 154 -39.39 -17.74 -24.87
#